data_AF-A0A8D2L1A3-F1
#
_entry.id   AF-A0A8D2L1A3-F1
#
_cell.length_a   1.000
_cell.length_b   1.000
_cell.length_c   1.000
_cell.angle_alpha   90.00
_cell.angle_beta   90.00
_cell.angle_gamma   90.00
#
_symmetry.space_group_name_H-M   'P 1'
#
loop_
_entity.id
_entity.type
_entity.pdbx_description
1 polymer ?
#
loop_
_entity_poly.entity_id
_entity_poly.type
_entity_poly.pdbx_seq_one_letter_code
_entity_poly.pdbx_strand_id
1 'polypeptide(L)'
;MSNPKTVASLLQECKQMLDQISPEMDAQPSGNADKHQQYGAVLPEDLRTLIKEAKEMKWPFVPERWQYKQAIDLEDKTNLKDLINTKMHALLVCLKDAIAVRDYETAAAIVFLIDRFLYWVDGSSWLLQIAKKLHKLQPTTPIAPQVVIRQARISVNSGNEKLVTFHPPF
;
A
#
# COMPACT_ATOMS: atom_id res chain seq x y z
N MET A 1 2.17 -19.42 2.13
CA MET A 1 2.82 -18.59 1.09
C MET A 1 1.78 -18.25 0.04
N SER A 2 1.67 -16.97 -0.34
CA SER A 2 0.69 -16.55 -1.36
C SER A 2 1.23 -16.87 -2.75
N ASN A 3 0.40 -17.47 -3.62
CA ASN A 3 0.80 -17.81 -5.00
C ASN A 3 0.99 -16.51 -5.82
N PRO A 4 2.13 -16.32 -6.53
CA PRO A 4 2.38 -15.12 -7.35
C PRO A 4 1.26 -14.81 -8.36
N LYS A 5 0.63 -15.83 -8.95
CA LYS A 5 -0.49 -15.64 -9.89
C LYS A 5 -1.72 -15.04 -9.20
N THR A 6 -2.01 -15.49 -7.97
CA THR A 6 -3.11 -14.97 -7.15
C THR A 6 -2.85 -13.52 -6.75
N VAL A 7 -1.61 -13.19 -6.38
CA VAL A 7 -1.19 -11.82 -6.07
C VAL A 7 -1.40 -10.89 -7.28
N ALA A 8 -0.96 -11.32 -8.46
CA ALA A 8 -1.15 -10.56 -9.70
C ALA A 8 -2.63 -10.35 -10.04
N SER A 9 -3.46 -11.39 -9.92
CA SER A 9 -4.92 -11.30 -10.14
C SER A 9 -5.57 -10.27 -9.22
N LEU A 10 -5.28 -10.31 -7.93
CA LEU A 10 -5.86 -9.38 -6.95
C LEU A 10 -5.42 -7.93 -7.20
N LEU A 11 -4.16 -7.71 -7.57
CA LEU A 11 -3.67 -6.38 -7.94
C LEU A 11 -4.36 -5.85 -9.20
N GLN A 12 -4.56 -6.72 -10.20
CA GLN A 12 -5.31 -6.37 -11.40
C GLN A 12 -6.76 -6.03 -11.10
N GLU A 13 -7.45 -6.82 -10.26
CA GLU A 13 -8.81 -6.54 -9.79
C GLU A 13 -8.89 -5.18 -9.08
N CYS A 14 -7.97 -4.90 -8.15
CA CYS A 14 -7.90 -3.61 -7.45
C CYS A 14 -7.76 -2.44 -8.43
N LYS A 15 -6.89 -2.59 -9.44
CA LYS A 15 -6.74 -1.57 -10.48
C LYS A 15 -8.03 -1.39 -11.29
N GLN A 16 -8.68 -2.48 -11.69
CA GLN A 16 -9.92 -2.44 -12.47
C GLN A 16 -11.07 -1.80 -11.68
N MET A 17 -11.16 -2.03 -10.38
CA MET A 17 -12.13 -1.35 -9.51
C MET A 17 -11.87 0.15 -9.50
N LEU A 18 -10.61 0.58 -9.36
CA LEU A 18 -10.23 1.99 -9.42
C LEU A 18 -10.40 2.60 -10.82
N ASP A 19 -10.37 1.81 -11.90
CA ASP A 19 -10.68 2.27 -13.26
C ASP A 19 -12.18 2.59 -13.44
N GLN A 20 -13.06 1.92 -12.68
CA GLN A 20 -14.51 2.10 -12.77
C GLN A 20 -15.04 3.24 -11.92
N ILE A 21 -14.24 3.73 -10.96
CA ILE A 21 -14.62 4.87 -10.11
C ILE A 21 -14.27 6.16 -10.85
N SER A 22 -15.27 6.97 -11.17
CA SER A 22 -15.06 8.31 -11.72
C SER A 22 -14.87 9.34 -10.59
N PRO A 23 -13.91 10.27 -10.69
CA PRO A 23 -13.70 11.34 -9.70
C PRO A 23 -14.97 12.19 -9.45
N GLU A 24 -15.79 12.37 -10.49
CA GLU A 24 -17.04 13.14 -10.43
C GLU A 24 -18.12 12.44 -9.58
N MET A 25 -18.11 11.11 -9.55
CA MET A 25 -19.02 10.28 -8.74
C MET A 25 -18.56 10.13 -7.28
N ASP A 26 -17.36 10.63 -6.97
CA ASP A 26 -16.71 10.46 -5.67
C ASP A 26 -16.74 11.72 -4.81
N ALA A 27 -17.04 12.88 -5.40
CA ALA A 27 -17.19 14.16 -4.71
C ALA A 27 -18.43 14.23 -3.77
N GLN A 28 -19.20 13.15 -3.63
CA GLN A 28 -20.27 13.07 -2.65
C GLN A 28 -19.75 12.43 -1.36
N PRO A 29 -19.72 13.18 -0.24
CA PRO A 29 -19.21 12.65 1.02
C PRO A 29 -20.17 11.56 1.51
N SER A 30 -19.75 10.30 1.38
CA SER A 30 -20.41 9.21 2.10
C SER A 30 -20.11 9.38 3.59
N GLY A 31 -20.98 10.12 4.27
CA GLY A 31 -21.03 10.15 5.72
C GLY A 31 -21.18 8.72 6.23
N ASN A 32 -20.20 8.26 6.99
CA ASN A 32 -20.39 7.64 8.29
C ASN A 32 -19.04 7.12 8.79
N ALA A 33 -18.66 7.66 9.95
CA ALA A 33 -17.61 7.14 10.80
C ALA A 33 -18.04 5.77 11.31
N ASP A 34 -17.66 4.70 10.60
CA ASP A 34 -17.49 3.33 11.10
C ASP A 34 -16.92 2.38 10.01
N LYS A 35 -16.15 2.91 9.04
CA LYS A 35 -15.52 2.10 7.98
C LYS A 35 -14.36 1.22 8.49
N HIS A 36 -13.84 1.51 9.69
CA HIS A 36 -12.68 0.82 10.27
C HIS A 36 -12.97 -0.61 10.74
N GLN A 37 -14.24 -1.01 10.89
CA GLN A 37 -14.59 -2.23 11.63
C GLN A 37 -14.66 -3.50 10.79
N GLN A 38 -14.64 -3.41 9.45
CA GLN A 38 -14.76 -4.59 8.57
C GLN A 38 -13.44 -5.35 8.36
N TYR A 39 -12.30 -4.67 8.33
CA TYR A 39 -10.98 -5.31 8.12
C TYR A 39 -10.47 -6.06 9.36
N GLY A 40 -11.03 -5.72 10.53
CA GLY A 40 -10.52 -6.13 11.83
C GLY A 40 -10.52 -7.64 12.06
N ALA A 41 -11.49 -8.38 11.51
CA ALA A 41 -11.62 -9.81 11.81
C ALA A 41 -10.60 -10.71 11.10
N VAL A 42 -9.98 -10.25 10.01
CA VAL A 42 -9.13 -11.10 9.14
C VAL A 42 -7.63 -10.90 9.39
N LEU A 43 -7.23 -9.71 9.85
CA LEU A 43 -5.82 -9.36 10.05
C LEU A 43 -5.38 -9.51 11.52
N PRO A 44 -4.18 -10.06 11.78
CA PRO A 44 -3.55 -10.04 13.11
C PRO A 44 -3.39 -8.61 13.65
N GLU A 45 -3.40 -8.47 14.98
CA GLU A 45 -3.26 -7.16 15.67
C GLU A 45 -2.03 -6.38 15.23
N ASP A 46 -0.88 -7.05 15.06
CA ASP A 46 0.35 -6.44 14.58
C ASP A 46 0.18 -5.73 13.23
N LEU A 47 -0.54 -6.36 12.28
CA LEU A 47 -0.80 -5.76 10.97
C LEU A 47 -1.83 -4.64 11.04
N ARG A 48 -2.83 -4.76 11.92
CA ARG A 48 -3.79 -3.66 12.17
C ARG A 48 -3.08 -2.42 12.71
N THR A 49 -2.18 -2.63 13.66
CA THR A 49 -1.33 -1.57 14.21
C THR A 49 -0.48 -0.95 13.11
N LEU A 50 0.24 -1.75 12.31
CA LEU A 50 1.07 -1.23 11.21
C LEU A 50 0.27 -0.44 10.17
N ILE A 51 -0.94 -0.87 9.81
CA ILE A 51 -1.81 -0.12 8.91
C ILE A 51 -2.17 1.23 9.53
N LYS A 52 -2.55 1.25 10.82
CA LYS A 52 -2.85 2.50 11.53
C LYS A 52 -1.66 3.45 11.55
N GLU A 53 -0.47 2.95 11.87
CA GLU A 53 0.75 3.76 11.91
C GLU A 53 1.16 4.29 10.52
N ALA A 54 0.95 3.48 9.48
CA ALA A 54 1.14 3.89 8.10
C ALA A 54 0.15 5.00 7.70
N LYS A 55 -1.12 4.91 8.11
CA LYS A 55 -2.12 5.98 7.90
C LYS A 55 -1.74 7.28 8.61
N GLU A 56 -1.23 7.16 9.84
CA GLU A 56 -0.73 8.29 10.64
C GLU A 56 0.60 8.86 10.12
N MET A 57 1.16 8.29 9.04
CA MET A 57 2.42 8.71 8.43
C MET A 57 3.58 8.76 9.46
N LYS A 58 3.58 7.84 10.43
CA LYS A 58 4.59 7.82 11.52
C LYS A 58 6.02 7.68 11.02
N TRP A 59 6.19 7.11 9.83
CA TRP A 59 7.51 6.85 9.25
C TRP A 59 7.45 6.98 7.72
N PRO A 60 8.52 7.52 7.07
CA PRO A 60 8.59 7.63 5.61
C PRO A 60 8.92 6.30 4.91
N PHE A 61 9.40 5.31 5.67
CA PHE A 61 9.74 3.96 5.22
C PHE A 61 9.29 2.93 6.26
N VAL A 62 8.78 1.79 5.81
CA VAL A 62 8.35 0.71 6.71
C VAL A 62 9.57 0.22 7.53
N PRO A 63 9.58 0.43 8.86
CA PRO A 63 10.72 0.05 9.68
C PRO A 63 10.74 -1.46 9.90
N GLU A 64 11.92 -2.07 9.88
CA GLU A 64 12.08 -3.41 10.42
C GLU A 64 12.06 -3.37 11.95
N ARG A 65 11.58 -4.43 12.62
CA ARG A 65 11.46 -4.50 14.10
C ARG A 65 12.78 -4.23 14.83
N TRP A 66 13.91 -4.60 14.21
CA TRP A 66 15.25 -4.42 14.74
C TRP A 66 15.91 -3.09 14.33
N GLN A 67 15.33 -2.33 13.39
CA GLN A 67 16.02 -1.22 12.71
C GLN A 67 16.44 -0.07 13.67
N TYR A 68 15.75 0.08 14.80
CA TYR A 68 15.95 1.17 15.75
C TYR A 68 16.15 0.71 17.21
N LYS A 69 16.29 -0.59 17.47
CA LYS A 69 16.51 -1.13 18.82
C LYS A 69 17.99 -1.33 19.09
N GLN A 70 18.46 -0.85 20.25
CA GLN A 70 19.85 -1.02 20.69
C GLN A 70 20.13 -2.43 21.25
N ALA A 71 19.12 -3.09 21.82
CA ALA A 71 19.17 -4.49 22.23
C ALA A 71 18.12 -5.27 21.42
N ILE A 72 18.57 -6.25 20.63
CA ILE A 72 17.71 -7.04 19.74
C ILE A 72 17.44 -8.38 20.42
N ASP A 73 16.19 -8.61 20.83
CA ASP A 73 15.77 -9.91 21.36
C ASP A 73 15.52 -10.92 20.22
N LEU A 74 15.43 -12.22 20.55
CA LEU A 74 15.12 -13.25 19.55
C LEU A 74 13.77 -13.01 18.86
N GLU A 75 12.81 -12.42 19.56
CA GLU A 75 11.50 -12.06 19.01
C GLU A 75 11.58 -10.88 18.02
N ASP A 76 12.53 -9.96 18.20
CA ASP A 76 12.78 -8.83 17.30
C ASP A 76 13.46 -9.23 15.98
N LYS A 77 13.99 -10.46 15.92
CA LYS A 77 14.50 -11.07 14.68
C LYS A 77 13.38 -11.58 13.78
N THR A 78 12.13 -11.64 14.25
CA THR A 78 11.00 -11.92 13.37
C THR A 78 10.89 -10.80 12.33
N ASN A 79 11.19 -11.15 11.08
CA ASN A 79 11.31 -10.18 10.01
C ASN A 79 9.91 -9.66 9.64
N LEU A 80 9.72 -8.34 9.59
CA LEU A 80 8.44 -7.77 9.17
C LEU A 80 8.07 -8.24 7.76
N LYS A 81 9.08 -8.49 6.92
CA LYS A 81 8.95 -9.16 5.63
C LYS A 81 8.22 -10.50 5.73
N ASP A 82 8.54 -11.34 6.71
CA ASP A 82 7.96 -12.68 6.84
C ASP A 82 6.50 -12.62 7.26
N LEU A 83 6.18 -11.68 8.16
CA LEU A 83 4.81 -11.38 8.55
C LEU A 83 3.99 -10.91 7.34
N ILE A 84 4.50 -9.92 6.60
CA ILE A 84 3.84 -9.37 5.40
C ILE A 84 3.69 -10.44 4.32
N ASN A 85 4.73 -11.24 4.07
CA ASN A 85 4.69 -12.31 3.06
C ASN A 85 3.65 -13.39 3.42
N THR A 86 3.62 -13.81 4.67
CA THR A 86 2.65 -14.81 5.17
C THR A 86 1.22 -14.30 5.06
N LYS A 87 1.01 -12.99 5.21
CA LYS A 87 -0.32 -12.36 5.18
C LYS A 87 -0.61 -11.57 3.90
N MET A 88 0.20 -11.73 2.85
CA MET A 88 0.08 -10.98 1.60
C MET A 88 -1.30 -11.10 0.98
N HIS A 89 -1.85 -12.31 0.88
CA HIS A 89 -3.21 -12.53 0.39
C HIS A 89 -4.26 -11.76 1.20
N ALA A 90 -4.19 -11.82 2.54
CA ALA A 90 -5.11 -11.11 3.41
C ALA A 90 -4.98 -9.58 3.28
N LEU A 91 -3.75 -9.07 3.11
CA LEU A 91 -3.51 -7.65 2.84
C LEU A 91 -4.09 -7.20 1.50
N LEU A 92 -3.99 -8.02 0.45
CA LEU A 92 -4.57 -7.71 -0.86
C LEU A 92 -6.11 -7.77 -0.87
N VAL A 93 -6.70 -8.71 -0.13
CA VAL A 93 -8.16 -8.73 0.09
C VAL A 93 -8.59 -7.47 0.84
N CYS A 94 -7.87 -7.10 1.90
CA CYS A 94 -8.11 -5.88 2.66
C CYS A 94 -7.97 -4.61 1.78
N LEU A 95 -6.99 -4.56 0.89
CA LEU A 95 -6.84 -3.48 -0.09
C LEU A 95 -8.05 -3.39 -1.03
N LYS A 96 -8.52 -4.52 -1.54
CA LYS A 96 -9.69 -4.58 -2.41
C LYS A 96 -10.93 -4.07 -1.71
N ASP A 97 -11.14 -4.52 -0.48
CA ASP A 97 -12.27 -4.13 0.36
C ASP A 97 -12.18 -2.64 0.75
N ALA A 98 -10.97 -2.09 0.97
CA ALA A 98 -10.73 -0.65 1.20
C ALA A 98 -11.11 0.20 -0.01
N ILE A 99 -10.75 -0.25 -1.21
CA ILE A 99 -11.15 0.40 -2.47
C ILE A 99 -12.68 0.34 -2.62
N ALA A 100 -13.31 -0.79 -2.32
CA ALA A 100 -14.77 -0.97 -2.45
C ALA A 100 -15.58 0.03 -1.61
N VAL A 101 -15.15 0.29 -0.38
CA VAL A 101 -15.82 1.23 0.54
C VAL A 101 -15.29 2.67 0.45
N ARG A 102 -14.40 2.93 -0.49
CA ARG A 102 -13.74 4.24 -0.73
C ARG A 102 -12.97 4.74 0.51
N ASP A 103 -12.28 3.83 1.21
CA ASP A 103 -11.31 4.17 2.26
C ASP A 103 -9.91 4.23 1.63
N TYR A 104 -9.64 5.34 0.92
CA TYR A 104 -8.40 5.50 0.18
C TYR A 104 -7.18 5.69 1.08
N GLU A 105 -7.35 6.17 2.31
CA GLU A 105 -6.28 6.24 3.30
C GLU A 105 -5.81 4.84 3.71
N THR A 106 -6.75 3.94 4.02
CA THR A 106 -6.42 2.55 4.34
C THR A 106 -5.82 1.84 3.13
N ALA A 107 -6.37 2.07 1.93
CA ALA A 107 -5.80 1.54 0.70
C ALA A 107 -4.34 2.01 0.48
N ALA A 108 -4.06 3.30 0.66
CA ALA A 108 -2.73 3.87 0.53
C ALA A 108 -1.75 3.33 1.58
N ALA A 109 -2.20 3.16 2.83
CA ALA A 109 -1.41 2.55 3.89
C ALA A 109 -1.05 1.08 3.58
N ILE A 110 -1.98 0.30 3.03
CA ILE A 110 -1.70 -1.08 2.62
C ILE A 110 -0.72 -1.11 1.44
N VAL A 111 -0.91 -0.23 0.44
CA VAL A 111 0.03 -0.05 -0.69
C VAL A 111 1.44 0.23 -0.19
N PHE A 112 1.57 1.09 0.82
CA PHE A 112 2.84 1.41 1.44
C PHE A 112 3.49 0.18 2.11
N LEU A 113 2.73 -0.59 2.89
CA LEU A 113 3.23 -1.77 3.58
C LEU A 113 3.72 -2.86 2.61
N ILE A 114 2.98 -3.11 1.52
CA ILE A 114 3.31 -4.18 0.56
C ILE A 114 4.33 -3.78 -0.51
N ASP A 115 4.66 -2.49 -0.64
CA ASP A 115 5.60 -1.97 -1.64
C ASP A 115 6.95 -2.69 -1.62
N ARG A 116 7.55 -2.82 -0.42
CA ARG A 116 8.87 -3.46 -0.31
C ARG A 116 8.80 -4.90 -0.80
N PHE A 117 7.71 -5.62 -0.56
CA PHE A 117 7.54 -7.00 -1.00
C PHE A 117 7.33 -7.11 -2.51
N LEU A 118 6.42 -6.31 -3.07
CA LEU A 118 6.07 -6.37 -4.49
C LEU A 118 7.22 -5.98 -5.41
N TYR A 119 8.25 -5.31 -4.91
CA TYR A 119 9.49 -5.13 -5.64
C TYR A 119 10.27 -6.41 -5.92
N TRP A 120 10.32 -7.34 -4.97
CA TRP A 120 11.09 -8.57 -5.12
C TRP A 120 10.42 -9.55 -6.09
N VAL A 121 9.11 -9.38 -6.33
CA VAL A 121 8.30 -10.28 -7.17
C VAL A 121 7.82 -9.62 -8.46
N ASP A 122 8.48 -8.52 -8.89
CA ASP A 122 8.16 -7.76 -10.10
C ASP A 122 6.71 -7.24 -10.20
N GLY A 123 6.05 -7.04 -9.05
CA GLY A 123 4.69 -6.51 -8.94
C GLY A 123 4.61 -4.99 -8.79
N SER A 124 5.75 -4.29 -8.80
CA SER A 124 5.79 -2.85 -8.46
C SER A 124 5.11 -1.96 -9.49
N SER A 125 5.09 -2.33 -10.77
CA SER A 125 4.42 -1.57 -11.83
C SER A 125 2.90 -1.49 -11.61
N TRP A 126 2.28 -2.60 -11.19
CA TRP A 126 0.86 -2.66 -10.84
C TRP A 126 0.56 -1.84 -9.59
N LEU A 127 1.41 -1.97 -8.56
CA LEU A 127 1.26 -1.23 -7.32
C LEU A 127 1.31 0.29 -7.53
N LEU A 128 2.25 0.77 -8.34
CA LEU A 128 2.36 2.20 -8.65
C LEU A 128 1.18 2.74 -9.44
N GLN A 129 0.58 1.93 -10.32
CA GLN A 129 -0.65 2.31 -11.02
C GLN A 129 -1.83 2.45 -10.04
N ILE A 130 -1.95 1.55 -9.06
CA ILE A 130 -2.94 1.65 -7.98
C ILE A 130 -2.69 2.93 -7.17
N ALA A 131 -1.47 3.17 -6.70
CA ALA A 131 -1.11 4.36 -5.94
C ALA A 131 -1.46 5.66 -6.69
N LYS A 132 -1.11 5.74 -7.99
CA LYS A 132 -1.43 6.88 -8.85
C LYS A 132 -2.94 7.12 -8.97
N LYS A 133 -3.74 6.05 -9.03
CA LYS A 133 -5.20 6.15 -9.12
C LYS A 133 -5.84 6.59 -7.81
N LEU A 134 -5.40 6.03 -6.69
CA LEU A 134 -5.84 6.48 -5.36
C LEU A 134 -5.62 7.98 -5.19
N HIS A 135 -4.43 8.48 -5.54
CA HIS A 135 -4.12 9.90 -5.47
C HIS A 135 -4.98 10.75 -6.43
N LYS A 136 -5.33 10.24 -7.63
CA LYS A 136 -6.23 10.96 -8.54
C LYS A 136 -7.67 11.06 -8.03
N LEU A 137 -8.15 10.03 -7.34
CA LEU A 137 -9.51 10.00 -6.77
C LEU A 137 -9.61 10.88 -5.53
N GLN A 138 -8.61 10.82 -4.65
CA GLN A 138 -8.52 11.66 -3.47
C GLN A 138 -7.10 12.25 -3.35
N PRO A 139 -6.86 13.45 -3.90
CA PRO A 139 -5.54 14.11 -3.88
C PRO A 139 -5.00 14.37 -2.48
N THR A 140 -5.88 14.47 -1.48
CA THR A 140 -5.51 14.64 -0.07
C THR A 140 -4.96 13.35 0.56
N THR A 141 -5.12 12.19 -0.08
CA THR A 141 -4.57 10.93 0.41
C THR A 141 -3.04 10.98 0.33
N PRO A 142 -2.33 10.86 1.46
CA PRO A 142 -0.87 10.93 1.46
C PRO A 142 -0.28 9.68 0.81
N ILE A 143 0.70 9.87 -0.08
CA ILE A 143 1.50 8.78 -0.66
C ILE A 143 2.86 8.77 0.02
N ALA A 144 3.22 7.63 0.62
CA ALA A 144 4.46 7.51 1.36
C ALA A 144 5.71 7.74 0.47
N PRO A 145 6.76 8.41 0.98
CA PRO A 145 8.01 8.64 0.26
C PRO A 145 8.65 7.35 -0.30
N GLN A 146 8.53 6.23 0.41
CA GLN A 146 8.98 4.92 -0.08
C GLN A 146 8.40 4.55 -1.45
N VAL A 147 7.09 4.78 -1.65
CA VAL A 147 6.38 4.47 -2.90
C VAL A 147 6.80 5.44 -4.01
N VAL A 148 7.08 6.71 -3.66
CA VAL A 148 7.62 7.69 -4.61
C VAL A 148 9.01 7.28 -5.10
N ILE A 149 9.88 6.87 -4.19
CA ILE A 149 11.22 6.37 -4.53
C ILE A 149 11.15 5.09 -5.36
N ARG A 150 10.14 4.23 -5.13
CA ARG A 150 9.88 3.06 -5.98
C ARG A 150 9.67 3.45 -7.44
N GLN A 151 8.84 4.47 -7.69
CA GLN A 151 8.61 4.95 -9.05
C GLN A 151 9.91 5.40 -9.72
N ALA A 152 10.77 6.13 -9.01
CA ALA A 152 12.07 6.54 -9.52
C ALA A 152 12.97 5.33 -9.85
N ARG A 153 13.02 4.32 -8.98
CA ARG A 153 13.81 3.09 -9.20
C ARG A 153 13.37 2.32 -10.44
N ILE A 154 12.07 2.17 -10.66
CA ILE A 154 11.57 1.46 -11.85
C ILE A 154 11.91 2.24 -13.12
N SER A 155 11.74 3.57 -13.12
CA SER A 155 12.08 4.41 -14.27
C SER A 155 13.54 4.25 -14.68
N VAL A 156 14.47 4.27 -13.70
CA VAL A 156 15.89 4.03 -13.94
C VAL A 156 16.13 2.62 -14.48
N ASN A 157 15.54 1.59 -13.87
CA ASN A 157 15.72 0.20 -14.29
C ASN A 157 15.16 -0.11 -15.70
N SER A 158 14.18 0.66 -16.17
CA SER A 158 13.62 0.53 -17.53
C SER A 158 14.40 1.33 -18.58
N GLY A 159 15.56 1.91 -18.25
CA GLY A 159 16.37 2.70 -19.18
C GLY A 159 15.80 4.09 -19.47
N ASN A 160 14.78 4.53 -18.74
CA ASN A 160 14.27 5.90 -18.82
C ASN A 160 15.14 6.81 -17.94
N GLU A 161 16.32 7.18 -18.47
CA GLU A 161 17.26 8.12 -17.85
C GLU A 161 16.84 9.60 -17.99
N LYS A 162 15.68 9.88 -18.60
CA LYS A 162 15.05 11.19 -18.44
C LYS A 162 14.72 11.35 -16.97
N LEU A 163 15.65 12.01 -16.27
CA LEU A 163 15.53 12.61 -14.96
C LEU A 163 14.06 12.83 -14.68
N VAL A 164 13.59 12.12 -13.67
CA VAL A 164 12.33 12.31 -12.97
C VAL A 164 11.85 13.76 -13.10
N THR A 165 11.14 14.09 -14.17
CA THR A 165 10.41 15.35 -14.29
C THR A 165 9.15 15.11 -13.49
N PHE A 166 9.31 15.17 -12.17
CA PHE A 166 8.18 15.45 -11.30
C PHE A 166 7.71 16.84 -11.69
N HIS A 167 6.53 16.90 -12.30
CA HIS A 167 5.62 17.98 -11.96
C HIS A 167 5.17 17.67 -10.53
N PRO A 168 5.61 18.42 -9.50
CA PRO A 168 5.00 18.33 -8.19
C PRO A 168 3.49 18.56 -8.36
N PRO A 169 2.62 17.80 -7.68
CA PRO A 169 1.22 18.13 -7.64
C PRO A 169 1.06 19.34 -6.71
N PHE A 170 1.12 20.53 -7.30
CA PHE A 170 0.46 21.72 -6.77
C PHE A 170 -0.71 22.04 -7.69
#